data_AF-A0A166E5N2-F1
#
_entry.id   AF-A0A166E5N2-F1
#
_cell.length_a   1.000
_cell.length_b   1.000
_cell.length_c   1.000
_cell.angle_alpha   90.00
_cell.angle_beta   90.00
_cell.angle_gamma   90.00
#
_symmetry.space_group_name_H-M   'P 1'
#
loop_
_entity.id
_entity.type
_entity.pdbx_description
1 polymer ?
#
loop_
_entity_poly.entity_id
_entity_poly.type
_entity_poly.pdbx_seq_one_letter_code
_entity_poly.pdbx_strand_id
1 'polypeptide(L)'
;MLSLSDTVPSDWKYLNEGGRHIVFSYVGSPHVDFDSMVLRLRKINPDEQHTLASADNTEFTRQFHDQIISKLVPAQYLPEMHTVQLDPEWLGALARQTEPARPAVRAAKDQINVNAKHGIVCADLVGGKEWAVEIKPKWAFLPNPKFLSPATFSTKTKHCRFCIHSAVRSSKGKGAATGYCPLDLFSKEESRVRKALYELWDTWNNTDASTNNLRIFVSGTVIRPTDVSAIIQLQTSIHQMIAIA
;
A
#
# COMPACT_ATOMS: atom_id res chain seq x y z
N MET A 1 -6.71 -6.24 24.78
CA MET A 1 -6.34 -5.26 23.74
C MET A 1 -4.83 -5.26 23.71
N LEU A 2 -4.20 -5.42 22.54
CA LEU A 2 -2.75 -5.49 22.44
C LEU A 2 -2.13 -4.15 22.88
N SER A 3 -0.90 -4.21 23.41
CA SER A 3 -0.13 -3.04 23.83
C SER A 3 1.28 -3.13 23.24
N LEU A 4 1.85 -1.99 22.84
CA LEU A 4 3.24 -1.92 22.38
C LEU A 4 4.26 -1.78 23.52
N SER A 5 3.81 -1.82 24.78
CA SER A 5 4.63 -1.58 25.98
C SER A 5 5.84 -2.48 26.12
N ASP A 6 5.77 -3.70 25.58
CA ASP A 6 6.85 -4.70 25.64
C ASP A 6 7.79 -4.62 24.42
N THR A 7 7.63 -3.61 23.57
CA THR A 7 8.48 -3.34 22.40
C THR A 7 9.13 -1.97 22.51
N VAL A 8 10.26 -1.77 21.82
CA VAL A 8 10.88 -0.46 21.66
C VAL A 8 10.69 0.05 20.22
N PRO A 9 10.74 1.37 19.96
CA PRO A 9 10.59 1.90 18.61
C PRO A 9 11.56 1.31 17.57
N SER A 10 12.76 0.89 17.98
CA SER A 10 13.73 0.25 17.09
C SER A 10 13.33 -1.16 16.64
N ASP A 11 12.36 -1.79 17.31
CA ASP A 11 11.78 -3.07 16.89
C ASP A 11 10.83 -2.90 15.69
N TRP A 12 10.53 -1.67 15.27
CA TRP A 12 9.59 -1.37 14.20
C TRP A 12 10.29 -0.67 13.04
N LYS A 13 10.61 -1.42 11.98
CA LYS A 13 11.29 -0.93 10.79
C LYS A 13 10.29 -0.29 9.82
N TYR A 14 10.57 0.93 9.36
CA TYR A 14 9.79 1.56 8.29
C TYR A 14 9.67 0.64 7.07
N LEU A 15 8.43 0.35 6.66
CA LEU A 15 8.13 -0.48 5.51
C LEU A 15 7.70 0.38 4.31
N ASN A 16 6.62 1.16 4.48
CA ASN A 16 6.01 1.93 3.39
C ASN A 16 5.02 2.97 3.92
N GLU A 17 4.57 3.88 3.05
CA GLU A 17 3.50 4.81 3.37
C GLU A 17 2.60 5.20 2.19
N GLY A 18 1.33 5.45 2.53
CA GLY A 18 0.31 6.00 1.65
C GLY A 18 0.06 7.49 1.90
N GLY A 19 -1.11 7.97 1.47
CA GLY A 19 -1.54 9.35 1.75
C GLY A 19 -2.14 9.55 3.15
N ARG A 20 -2.43 8.47 3.88
CA ARG A 20 -3.17 8.51 5.16
C ARG A 20 -2.50 7.71 6.28
N HIS A 21 -1.71 6.71 5.92
CA HIS A 21 -1.08 5.79 6.86
C HIS A 21 0.38 5.58 6.50
N ILE A 22 1.17 5.25 7.52
CA ILE A 22 2.54 4.77 7.46
C ILE A 22 2.57 3.39 8.12
N VAL A 23 3.45 2.51 7.64
CA VAL A 23 3.48 1.09 8.00
C VAL A 23 4.90 0.70 8.41
N PHE A 24 5.01 -0.10 9.46
CA PHE A 24 6.27 -0.59 10.02
C PHE A 24 6.22 -2.10 10.20
N SER A 25 7.24 -2.84 9.78
CA SER A 25 7.37 -4.27 10.08
C SER A 25 8.03 -4.48 11.43
N TYR A 26 7.55 -5.46 12.18
CA TYR A 26 8.23 -5.89 13.40
C TYR A 26 9.53 -6.63 13.05
N VAL A 27 10.63 -6.21 13.68
CA VAL A 27 11.99 -6.74 13.51
C VAL A 27 12.71 -6.93 14.86
N GLY A 28 11.95 -6.90 15.95
CA GLY A 28 12.45 -7.09 17.31
C GLY A 28 12.83 -8.55 17.61
N SER A 29 13.07 -8.83 18.88
CA SER A 29 13.25 -10.22 19.36
C SER A 29 11.95 -11.01 19.19
N PRO A 30 12.00 -12.36 19.12
CA PRO A 30 10.79 -13.18 18.95
C PRO A 30 9.68 -12.78 19.92
N HIS A 31 8.50 -12.50 19.39
CA HIS A 31 7.36 -11.97 20.13
C HIS A 31 6.05 -12.62 19.69
N VAL A 32 5.33 -13.20 20.65
CA VAL A 32 4.10 -13.97 20.39
C VAL A 32 3.03 -13.19 19.62
N ASP A 33 2.88 -11.89 19.89
CA ASP A 33 1.84 -11.06 19.25
C ASP A 33 2.32 -10.29 18.01
N PHE A 34 3.63 -10.18 17.78
CA PHE A 34 4.18 -9.24 16.78
C PHE A 34 5.06 -9.90 15.73
N ASP A 35 5.48 -11.15 15.92
CA ASP A 35 6.18 -11.91 14.90
C ASP A 35 5.33 -11.96 13.62
N SER A 36 5.95 -11.61 12.49
CA SER A 36 5.28 -11.52 11.18
C SER A 36 4.12 -10.52 11.12
N MET A 37 4.15 -9.46 11.93
CA MET A 37 3.16 -8.39 11.92
C MET A 37 3.73 -7.05 11.47
N VAL A 38 2.84 -6.19 10.97
CA VAL A 38 3.10 -4.78 10.72
C VAL A 38 2.24 -3.89 11.60
N LEU A 39 2.82 -2.78 12.07
CA LEU A 39 2.11 -1.68 12.72
C LEU A 39 1.76 -0.62 11.68
N ARG A 40 0.46 -0.30 11.59
CA ARG A 40 -0.09 0.72 10.71
C ARG A 40 -0.58 1.90 11.54
N LEU A 41 0.05 3.05 11.33
CA LEU A 41 -0.23 4.29 12.05
C LEU A 41 -0.83 5.34 11.12
N ARG A 42 -1.70 6.17 11.67
CA ARG A 42 -2.31 7.29 10.96
C ARG A 42 -1.35 8.46 10.88
N LYS A 43 -1.37 9.14 9.73
CA LYS A 43 -0.68 10.41 9.53
C LYS A 43 -1.67 11.57 9.61
N ILE A 44 -1.16 12.74 9.97
CA ILE A 44 -1.91 13.98 10.04
C ILE A 44 -1.17 15.05 9.22
N ASN A 45 -1.91 15.83 8.44
CA ASN A 45 -1.38 17.02 7.79
C ASN A 45 -1.66 18.26 8.65
N PRO A 46 -0.98 19.40 8.42
CA PRO A 46 -1.20 20.62 9.20
C PRO A 46 -2.67 21.08 9.20
N ASP A 47 -3.34 20.97 8.05
CA ASP A 47 -4.74 21.38 7.89
C ASP A 47 -5.72 20.53 8.72
N GLU A 48 -5.38 19.28 9.04
CA GLU A 48 -6.23 18.36 9.78
C GLU A 48 -6.05 18.46 11.30
N GLN A 49 -5.00 19.12 11.80
CA GLN A 49 -4.64 19.18 13.23
C GLN A 49 -5.79 19.67 14.14
N HIS A 50 -6.67 20.53 13.62
CA HIS A 50 -7.81 21.10 14.36
C HIS A 50 -9.18 20.60 13.91
N THR A 51 -9.24 19.55 13.09
CA THR A 51 -10.50 19.04 12.52
C THR A 51 -10.94 17.72 13.16
N LEU A 52 -12.21 17.34 13.02
CA LEU A 52 -12.69 15.99 13.36
C LEU A 52 -11.94 14.87 12.60
N ALA A 53 -11.19 15.19 11.53
CA ALA A 53 -10.34 14.23 10.85
C ALA A 53 -9.05 13.89 11.62
N SER A 54 -8.72 14.62 12.70
CA SER A 54 -7.70 14.23 13.68
C SER A 54 -8.19 13.18 14.68
N ALA A 55 -9.52 12.98 14.78
CA ALA A 55 -10.10 12.01 15.68
C ALA A 55 -9.65 10.59 15.31
N ASP A 56 -9.32 9.83 16.35
CA ASP A 56 -8.90 8.45 16.24
C ASP A 56 -10.07 7.57 15.79
N ASN A 57 -10.13 7.30 14.48
CA ASN A 57 -11.15 6.45 13.86
C ASN A 57 -10.64 5.00 13.67
N THR A 58 -9.65 4.58 14.45
CA THR A 58 -9.08 3.22 14.35
C THR A 58 -10.14 2.17 14.66
N GLU A 59 -10.92 2.35 15.73
CA GLU A 59 -11.98 1.41 16.09
C GLU A 59 -13.10 1.37 15.04
N PHE A 60 -13.46 2.52 14.46
CA PHE A 60 -14.40 2.55 13.33
C PHE A 60 -13.85 1.75 12.13
N THR A 61 -12.56 1.87 11.84
CA THR A 61 -11.91 1.13 10.75
C THR A 61 -11.99 -0.37 10.99
N ARG A 62 -11.71 -0.82 12.22
CA ARG A 62 -11.85 -2.23 12.62
C ARG A 62 -13.30 -2.72 12.50
N GLN A 63 -14.27 -1.96 13.04
CA GLN A 63 -15.68 -2.32 12.96
C GLN A 63 -16.19 -2.39 11.53
N PHE A 64 -15.78 -1.44 10.67
CA PHE A 64 -16.13 -1.47 9.26
C PHE A 64 -15.53 -2.70 8.55
N HIS A 65 -14.29 -3.07 8.87
CA HIS A 65 -13.68 -4.28 8.38
C HIS A 65 -14.50 -5.52 8.77
N ASP A 66 -14.78 -5.67 10.07
CA ASP A 66 -15.43 -6.86 10.63
C ASP A 66 -16.90 -6.99 10.25
N GLN A 67 -17.61 -5.88 10.11
CA GLN A 67 -19.06 -5.89 9.88
C GLN A 67 -19.44 -5.78 8.40
N ILE A 68 -18.56 -5.25 7.56
CA ILE A 68 -18.84 -4.98 6.14
C ILE A 68 -17.87 -5.75 5.23
N ILE A 69 -16.55 -5.54 5.38
CA ILE A 69 -15.57 -6.11 4.45
C ILE A 69 -15.52 -7.64 4.55
N SER A 70 -15.56 -8.19 5.77
CA SER A 70 -15.59 -9.63 6.04
C SER A 70 -16.74 -10.39 5.37
N LYS A 71 -17.85 -9.69 5.07
CA LYS A 71 -19.03 -10.26 4.40
C LYS A 71 -18.92 -10.22 2.88
N LEU A 72 -18.02 -9.40 2.34
CA LEU A 72 -17.84 -9.19 0.89
C LEU A 72 -16.63 -9.94 0.33
N VAL A 73 -15.62 -10.19 1.16
CA VAL A 73 -14.37 -10.85 0.77
C VAL A 73 -14.20 -12.12 1.59
N PRO A 74 -13.91 -13.28 0.97
CA PRO A 74 -13.66 -14.51 1.69
C PRO A 74 -12.53 -14.36 2.73
N ALA A 75 -12.72 -14.96 3.91
CA ALA A 75 -11.80 -14.82 5.04
C ALA A 75 -10.34 -15.18 4.71
N GLN A 76 -10.12 -16.18 3.84
CA GLN A 76 -8.78 -16.59 3.41
C GLN A 76 -7.98 -15.51 2.65
N TYR A 77 -8.64 -14.46 2.16
CA TYR A 77 -8.00 -13.33 1.46
C TYR A 77 -7.95 -12.07 2.31
N LEU A 78 -8.43 -12.12 3.55
CA LEU A 78 -8.41 -11.00 4.48
C LEU A 78 -7.23 -11.14 5.44
N PRO A 79 -6.39 -10.11 5.60
CA PRO A 79 -5.36 -10.13 6.62
C PRO A 79 -6.01 -10.07 8.01
N GLU A 80 -5.39 -10.74 8.96
CA GLU A 80 -5.71 -10.57 10.37
C GLU A 80 -5.42 -9.12 10.80
N MET A 81 -6.29 -8.56 11.64
CA MET A 81 -6.24 -7.16 12.04
C MET A 81 -6.64 -6.98 13.50
N HIS A 82 -5.77 -6.35 14.28
CA HIS A 82 -5.98 -6.07 15.70
C HIS A 82 -5.78 -4.58 16.01
N THR A 83 -6.62 -4.04 16.89
CA THR A 83 -6.38 -2.72 17.47
C THR A 83 -5.34 -2.83 18.58
N VAL A 84 -4.33 -1.96 18.56
CA VAL A 84 -3.30 -1.84 19.60
C VAL A 84 -3.40 -0.48 20.28
N GLN A 85 -3.17 -0.43 21.59
CA GLN A 85 -3.02 0.84 22.31
C GLN A 85 -1.65 1.46 22.05
N LEU A 86 -1.64 2.78 21.85
CA LEU A 86 -0.43 3.55 21.60
C LEU A 86 -0.12 4.40 22.83
N ASP A 87 1.10 4.27 23.33
CA ASP A 87 1.66 5.18 24.31
C ASP A 87 2.20 6.45 23.60
N PRO A 88 1.85 7.67 24.05
CA PRO A 88 2.31 8.90 23.41
C PRO A 88 3.83 9.10 23.42
N GLU A 89 4.51 8.67 24.47
CA GLU A 89 5.97 8.82 24.58
C GLU A 89 6.67 7.86 23.61
N TRP A 90 6.23 6.61 23.59
CA TRP A 90 6.67 5.58 22.66
C TRP A 90 6.46 6.01 21.20
N LEU A 91 5.27 6.50 20.88
CA LEU A 91 4.92 6.96 19.54
C LEU A 91 5.72 8.20 19.12
N GLY A 92 5.96 9.12 20.07
CA GLY A 92 6.84 10.26 19.87
C GLY A 92 8.29 9.85 19.59
N ALA A 93 8.79 8.81 20.26
CA ALA A 93 10.11 8.26 20.00
C ALA A 93 10.22 7.60 18.61
N LEU A 94 9.23 6.80 18.22
CA LEU A 94 9.15 6.23 16.87
C LEU A 94 9.13 7.32 15.79
N ALA A 95 8.35 8.39 16.00
CA ALA A 95 8.30 9.51 15.08
C ALA A 95 9.66 10.21 14.93
N ARG A 96 10.35 10.51 16.04
CA ARG A 96 11.70 11.11 16.00
C ARG A 96 12.70 10.26 15.21
N GLN A 97 12.65 8.95 15.37
CA GLN A 97 13.50 8.01 14.62
C GLN A 97 13.16 7.96 13.12
N THR A 98 11.87 8.02 12.78
CA THR A 98 11.39 7.71 11.44
C THR A 98 11.30 8.93 10.53
N GLU A 99 10.79 10.06 11.04
CA GLU A 99 10.50 11.25 10.24
C GLU A 99 11.69 11.72 9.37
N PRO A 100 12.94 11.73 9.85
CA PRO A 100 14.10 12.10 9.03
C PRO A 100 14.39 11.15 7.86
N ALA A 101 13.98 9.88 7.96
CA ALA A 101 14.23 8.85 6.95
C ALA A 101 13.11 8.73 5.91
N ARG A 102 12.00 9.45 6.09
CA ARG A 102 10.85 9.39 5.17
C ARG A 102 11.18 10.04 3.82
N PRO A 103 10.57 9.59 2.72
CA PRO A 103 10.73 10.25 1.42
C PRO A 103 10.36 11.74 1.51
N ALA A 104 11.23 12.63 1.01
CA ALA A 104 11.07 14.09 1.16
C ALA A 104 9.68 14.62 0.70
N VAL A 105 9.14 14.08 -0.38
CA VAL A 105 7.81 14.44 -0.91
C VAL A 105 6.67 14.09 0.06
N ARG A 106 6.88 13.13 0.94
CA ARG A 106 5.93 12.72 1.98
C ARG A 106 6.11 13.51 3.26
N ALA A 107 7.35 13.63 3.74
CA ALA A 107 7.68 14.43 4.92
C ALA A 107 7.21 15.89 4.80
N ALA A 108 7.21 16.45 3.57
CA ALA A 108 6.70 17.79 3.31
C ALA A 108 5.17 17.95 3.40
N LYS A 109 4.38 16.86 3.51
CA LYS A 109 2.91 16.90 3.41
C LYS A 109 2.20 16.54 4.71
N ASP A 110 2.75 15.61 5.46
CA ASP A 110 2.12 15.01 6.63
C ASP A 110 3.18 14.42 7.56
N GLN A 111 2.77 14.13 8.79
CA GLN A 111 3.59 13.53 9.84
C GLN A 111 2.81 12.44 10.57
N ILE A 112 3.49 11.59 11.35
CA ILE A 112 2.83 10.66 12.27
C ILE A 112 1.95 11.43 13.26
N ASN A 113 0.70 10.99 13.45
CA ASN A 113 -0.16 11.57 14.47
C ASN A 113 0.24 11.05 15.86
N VAL A 114 1.16 11.76 16.52
CA VAL A 114 1.68 11.38 17.85
C VAL A 114 0.62 11.43 18.97
N ASN A 115 -0.56 12.00 18.70
CA ASN A 115 -1.68 12.04 19.64
C ASN A 115 -2.70 10.90 19.41
N ALA A 116 -2.43 9.98 18.47
CA ALA A 116 -3.28 8.82 18.24
C ALA A 116 -3.25 7.89 19.46
N LYS A 117 -4.42 7.42 19.90
CA LYS A 117 -4.55 6.50 21.05
C LYS A 117 -4.48 5.05 20.63
N HIS A 118 -4.86 4.77 19.38
CA HIS A 118 -4.87 3.43 18.82
C HIS A 118 -4.14 3.37 17.48
N GLY A 119 -3.53 2.21 17.23
CA GLY A 119 -2.99 1.80 15.95
C GLY A 119 -3.62 0.50 15.49
N ILE A 120 -3.23 0.05 14.30
CA ILE A 120 -3.63 -1.25 13.78
C ILE A 120 -2.39 -2.12 13.65
N VAL A 121 -2.42 -3.32 14.21
CA VAL A 121 -1.46 -4.38 13.91
C VAL A 121 -2.12 -5.36 12.94
N CYS A 122 -1.44 -5.74 11.86
CA CYS A 122 -1.94 -6.72 10.91
C CYS A 122 -0.83 -7.60 10.36
N ALA A 123 -1.20 -8.74 9.77
CA ALA A 123 -0.23 -9.66 9.17
C ALA A 123 0.72 -8.96 8.17
N ASP A 124 2.02 -9.23 8.27
CA ASP A 124 3.02 -8.77 7.32
C ASP A 124 2.99 -9.64 6.06
N LEU A 125 2.31 -9.14 5.03
CA LEU A 125 2.17 -9.83 3.76
C LEU A 125 3.41 -9.74 2.85
N VAL A 126 4.45 -9.01 3.26
CA VAL A 126 5.67 -8.82 2.46
C VAL A 126 6.95 -9.22 3.19
N GLY A 127 6.93 -9.33 4.52
CA GLY A 127 8.05 -9.67 5.40
C GLY A 127 8.55 -11.11 5.33
N GLY A 128 7.92 -11.97 4.52
CA GLY A 128 8.33 -13.37 4.34
C GLY A 128 9.73 -13.54 3.74
N LYS A 129 10.27 -14.76 3.82
CA LYS A 129 11.64 -15.10 3.38
C LYS A 129 11.86 -14.99 1.85
N GLU A 130 10.79 -14.94 1.07
CA GLU A 130 10.85 -14.94 -0.40
C GLU A 130 10.63 -13.53 -0.97
N TRP A 131 9.70 -13.42 -1.93
CA TRP A 131 9.35 -12.19 -2.60
C TRP A 131 7.83 -12.02 -2.61
N ALA A 132 7.39 -10.77 -2.68
CA ALA A 132 5.97 -10.42 -2.75
C ALA A 132 5.74 -9.34 -3.80
N VAL A 133 4.54 -9.36 -4.39
CA VAL A 133 4.13 -8.37 -5.39
C VAL A 133 2.87 -7.66 -4.91
N GLU A 134 2.95 -6.34 -4.74
CA GLU A 134 1.81 -5.48 -4.45
C GLU A 134 1.29 -4.88 -5.76
N ILE A 135 0.06 -5.20 -6.14
CA ILE A 135 -0.65 -4.56 -7.26
C ILE A 135 -1.75 -3.66 -6.71
N LYS A 136 -1.78 -2.40 -7.15
CA LYS A 136 -2.92 -1.50 -6.93
C LYS A 136 -3.79 -1.46 -8.19
N PRO A 137 -4.84 -2.29 -8.30
CA PRO A 137 -5.56 -2.56 -9.56
C PRO A 137 -6.35 -1.37 -10.10
N LYS A 138 -6.81 -0.47 -9.21
CA LYS A 138 -7.73 0.65 -9.52
C LYS A 138 -9.11 0.13 -9.95
N TRP A 139 -9.87 0.96 -10.67
CA TRP A 139 -11.29 0.74 -10.97
C TRP A 139 -11.49 -0.04 -12.26
N ALA A 140 -12.16 -1.18 -12.17
CA ALA A 140 -12.20 -2.20 -13.21
C ALA A 140 -13.52 -2.29 -14.00
N PHE A 141 -14.36 -1.25 -13.97
CA PHE A 141 -15.56 -1.19 -14.82
C PHE A 141 -15.87 0.22 -15.31
N LEU A 142 -16.64 0.29 -16.40
CA LEU A 142 -17.13 1.55 -16.97
C LEU A 142 -18.40 2.00 -16.23
N PRO A 143 -18.60 3.30 -16.03
CA PRO A 143 -19.80 3.82 -15.38
C PRO A 143 -21.06 3.49 -16.18
N ASN A 144 -22.19 3.34 -15.48
CA ASN A 144 -23.49 3.11 -16.13
C ASN A 144 -23.86 4.34 -17.00
N PRO A 145 -24.09 4.16 -18.31
CA PRO A 145 -24.40 5.26 -19.23
C PRO A 145 -25.64 6.07 -18.85
N LYS A 146 -26.61 5.46 -18.15
CA LYS A 146 -27.86 6.12 -17.71
C LYS A 146 -27.63 7.33 -16.82
N PHE A 147 -26.54 7.33 -16.05
CA PHE A 147 -26.25 8.39 -15.07
C PHE A 147 -25.13 9.33 -15.53
N LEU A 148 -24.83 9.35 -16.82
CA LEU A 148 -23.81 10.23 -17.39
C LEU A 148 -24.44 11.48 -18.00
N SER A 149 -23.81 12.63 -17.78
CA SER A 149 -24.15 13.86 -18.48
C SER A 149 -23.75 13.78 -19.95
N PRO A 150 -24.45 14.47 -20.87
CA PRO A 150 -24.07 14.54 -22.28
C PRO A 150 -22.61 14.96 -22.49
N ALA A 151 -22.12 15.91 -21.68
CA ALA A 151 -20.75 16.44 -21.74
C ALA A 151 -19.66 15.38 -21.48
N THR A 152 -19.95 14.33 -20.71
CA THR A 152 -18.95 13.31 -20.34
C THR A 152 -19.24 11.93 -20.92
N PHE A 153 -20.42 11.76 -21.54
CA PHE A 153 -20.93 10.49 -22.03
C PHE A 153 -19.95 9.81 -23.00
N SER A 154 -19.55 10.52 -24.07
CA SER A 154 -18.71 9.96 -25.14
C SER A 154 -17.36 9.43 -24.65
N THR A 155 -16.78 10.09 -23.64
CA THR A 155 -15.47 9.74 -23.10
C THR A 155 -15.58 8.64 -22.05
N LYS A 156 -16.47 8.79 -21.06
CA LYS A 156 -16.58 7.88 -19.91
C LYS A 156 -17.17 6.51 -20.27
N THR A 157 -17.82 6.39 -21.42
CA THR A 157 -18.33 5.10 -21.95
C THR A 157 -17.29 4.33 -22.77
N LYS A 158 -16.21 4.98 -23.21
CA LYS A 158 -15.16 4.35 -24.05
C LYS A 158 -13.86 4.11 -23.29
N HIS A 159 -13.57 4.93 -22.29
CA HIS A 159 -12.31 4.89 -21.56
C HIS A 159 -12.53 4.71 -20.07
N CYS A 160 -11.74 3.85 -19.44
CA CYS A 160 -11.82 3.64 -18.01
C CYS A 160 -11.32 4.87 -17.24
N ARG A 161 -11.77 5.00 -15.98
CA ARG A 161 -11.40 6.11 -15.09
C ARG A 161 -9.89 6.22 -14.87
N PHE A 162 -9.16 5.11 -14.94
CA PHE A 162 -7.70 5.13 -14.80
C PHE A 162 -7.04 5.75 -16.03
N CYS A 163 -7.34 5.25 -17.23
CA CYS A 163 -6.74 5.75 -18.49
C CYS A 163 -7.02 7.24 -18.70
N ILE A 164 -8.26 7.70 -18.46
CA ILE A 164 -8.60 9.13 -18.53
C ILE A 164 -7.71 9.95 -17.59
N HIS A 165 -7.50 9.47 -16.36
CA HIS A 165 -6.72 10.18 -15.36
C HIS A 165 -5.22 10.13 -15.63
N SER A 166 -4.69 9.02 -16.17
CA SER A 166 -3.31 8.95 -16.65
C SER A 166 -3.09 9.98 -17.75
N ALA A 167 -3.99 10.08 -18.75
CA ALA A 167 -3.87 11.08 -19.82
C ALA A 167 -3.86 12.53 -19.28
N VAL A 168 -4.73 12.85 -18.31
CA VAL A 168 -4.75 14.17 -17.66
C VAL A 168 -3.49 14.44 -16.82
N ARG A 169 -2.87 13.40 -16.22
CA ARG A 169 -1.61 13.56 -15.50
C ARG A 169 -0.45 13.81 -16.47
N SER A 170 -0.38 13.06 -17.56
CA SER A 170 0.60 13.26 -18.62
C SER A 170 0.53 14.67 -19.20
N SER A 171 -0.68 15.18 -19.47
CA SER A 171 -0.84 16.55 -20.02
C SER A 171 -0.42 17.65 -19.04
N LYS A 172 -0.33 17.35 -17.74
CA LYS A 172 0.16 18.26 -16.70
C LYS A 172 1.64 18.05 -16.35
N GLY A 173 2.38 17.30 -17.17
CA GLY A 173 3.79 16.98 -16.91
C GLY A 173 4.01 16.13 -15.65
N LYS A 174 2.97 15.47 -15.13
CA LYS A 174 3.09 14.57 -13.97
C LYS A 174 3.29 13.16 -14.50
N GLY A 175 4.25 12.41 -13.93
CA GLY A 175 4.48 11.01 -14.30
C GLY A 175 3.18 10.21 -14.29
N ALA A 176 2.93 9.46 -15.36
CA ALA A 176 1.72 8.66 -15.57
C ALA A 176 2.11 7.25 -15.99
N ALA A 177 1.37 6.25 -15.51
CA ALA A 177 1.46 4.91 -16.05
C ALA A 177 0.74 4.91 -17.41
N THR A 178 1.51 4.74 -18.47
CA THR A 178 1.01 4.51 -19.83
C THR A 178 0.78 3.02 -20.04
N GLY A 179 -0.15 2.66 -20.93
CA GLY A 179 -0.38 1.26 -21.33
C GLY A 179 -1.23 0.41 -20.37
N TYR A 180 -1.04 0.50 -19.05
CA TYR A 180 -1.84 -0.27 -18.09
C TYR A 180 -3.34 0.14 -18.09
N CYS A 181 -4.23 -0.84 -18.24
CA CYS A 181 -5.68 -0.68 -18.14
C CYS A 181 -6.27 -1.67 -17.13
N PRO A 182 -6.98 -1.22 -16.07
CA PRO A 182 -7.67 -2.12 -15.15
C PRO A 182 -8.72 -3.02 -15.82
N LEU A 183 -9.34 -2.57 -16.92
CA LEU A 183 -10.31 -3.40 -17.64
C LEU A 183 -9.64 -4.62 -18.29
N ASP A 184 -8.35 -4.54 -18.62
CA ASP A 184 -7.59 -5.66 -19.16
C ASP A 184 -7.23 -6.65 -18.05
N LEU A 185 -6.78 -6.15 -16.88
CA LEU A 185 -6.45 -6.98 -15.72
C LEU A 185 -7.64 -7.78 -15.19
N PHE A 186 -8.86 -7.24 -15.27
CA PHE A 186 -10.09 -7.89 -14.78
C PHE A 186 -10.94 -8.51 -15.91
N SER A 187 -10.40 -8.60 -17.12
CA SER A 187 -11.13 -9.09 -18.30
C SER A 187 -11.49 -10.57 -18.23
N LYS A 188 -10.75 -11.37 -17.45
CA LYS A 188 -10.73 -12.84 -17.49
C LYS A 188 -10.21 -13.42 -18.81
N GLU A 189 -9.78 -12.58 -19.75
CA GLU A 189 -9.14 -13.00 -21.00
C GLU A 189 -7.64 -13.04 -20.78
N GLU A 190 -7.04 -14.24 -20.85
CA GLU A 190 -5.63 -14.46 -20.53
C GLU A 190 -4.68 -13.51 -21.28
N SER A 191 -4.92 -13.27 -22.57
CA SER A 191 -4.11 -12.36 -23.39
C SER A 191 -4.13 -10.92 -22.88
N ARG A 192 -5.29 -10.42 -22.44
CA ARG A 192 -5.47 -9.08 -21.88
C ARG A 192 -4.90 -8.98 -20.48
N VAL A 193 -5.10 -10.00 -19.65
CA VAL A 193 -4.48 -10.08 -18.31
C VAL A 193 -2.97 -10.04 -18.43
N ARG A 194 -2.39 -10.88 -19.31
CA ARG A 194 -0.95 -10.91 -19.58
C ARG A 194 -0.44 -9.55 -20.05
N LYS A 195 -1.14 -8.91 -20.99
CA LYS A 195 -0.82 -7.55 -21.42
C LYS A 195 -0.81 -6.58 -20.24
N ALA A 196 -1.84 -6.59 -19.40
CA ALA A 196 -1.91 -5.68 -18.25
C ALA A 196 -0.76 -5.88 -17.26
N LEU A 197 -0.33 -7.13 -17.04
CA LEU A 197 0.82 -7.46 -16.19
C LEU A 197 2.14 -6.97 -16.81
N TYR A 198 2.34 -7.15 -18.11
CA TYR A 198 3.53 -6.60 -18.80
C TYR A 198 3.56 -5.08 -18.73
N GLU A 199 2.44 -4.40 -18.95
CA GLU A 199 2.38 -2.93 -18.85
C GLU A 199 2.69 -2.43 -17.43
N LEU A 200 2.29 -3.17 -16.39
CA LEU A 200 2.67 -2.88 -15.00
C LEU A 200 4.19 -3.04 -14.80
N TRP A 201 4.76 -4.13 -15.31
CA TRP A 201 6.20 -4.42 -15.23
C TRP A 201 7.03 -3.38 -15.99
N ASP A 202 6.70 -3.12 -17.26
CA ASP A 202 7.41 -2.18 -18.12
C ASP A 202 7.36 -0.77 -17.53
N THR A 203 6.19 -0.36 -17.01
CA THR A 203 6.08 0.91 -16.30
C THR A 203 6.97 0.92 -15.05
N TRP A 204 6.96 -0.15 -14.25
CA TRP A 204 7.80 -0.24 -13.04
C TRP A 204 9.29 -0.15 -13.38
N ASN A 205 9.73 -0.86 -14.42
CA ASN A 205 11.11 -0.86 -14.90
C ASN A 205 11.54 0.50 -15.45
N ASN A 206 10.76 1.06 -16.38
CA ASN A 206 11.09 2.30 -17.09
C ASN A 206 11.02 3.55 -16.21
N THR A 207 10.34 3.46 -15.05
CA THR A 207 10.16 4.60 -14.14
C THR A 207 10.91 4.44 -12.82
N ASP A 208 11.83 3.47 -12.73
CA ASP A 208 12.56 3.12 -11.51
C ASP A 208 11.64 3.01 -10.28
N ALA A 209 10.55 2.24 -10.43
CA ALA A 209 9.53 2.03 -9.39
C ALA A 209 8.88 3.31 -8.82
N SER A 210 8.89 4.43 -9.55
CA SER A 210 8.29 5.69 -9.07
C SER A 210 6.75 5.71 -9.15
N THR A 211 6.14 4.78 -9.89
CA THR A 211 4.67 4.63 -9.94
C THR A 211 4.14 3.81 -8.76
N ASN A 212 2.83 3.91 -8.48
CA ASN A 212 2.20 3.27 -7.31
C ASN A 212 1.23 2.14 -7.66
N ASN A 213 1.39 1.57 -8.85
CA ASN A 213 0.53 0.52 -9.37
C ASN A 213 1.13 -0.87 -9.16
N LEU A 214 2.45 -0.98 -9.16
CA LEU A 214 3.22 -2.19 -8.93
C LEU A 214 4.34 -1.88 -7.93
N ARG A 215 4.51 -2.74 -6.93
CA ARG A 215 5.73 -2.81 -6.12
C ARG A 215 6.14 -4.26 -5.95
N ILE A 216 7.45 -4.46 -5.82
CA ILE A 216 8.06 -5.77 -5.63
C ILE A 216 8.89 -5.69 -4.35
N PHE A 217 8.78 -6.73 -3.54
CA PHE A 217 9.48 -6.88 -2.28
C PHE A 217 10.32 -8.14 -2.32
N VAL A 218 11.51 -8.09 -1.76
CA VAL A 218 12.39 -9.24 -1.51
C VAL A 218 12.78 -9.19 -0.04
N SER A 219 12.49 -10.27 0.69
CA SER A 219 12.74 -10.36 2.14
C SER A 219 12.21 -9.13 2.90
N GLY A 220 10.94 -8.75 2.67
CA GLY A 220 10.33 -7.58 3.31
C GLY A 220 10.81 -6.21 2.85
N THR A 221 11.77 -6.12 1.92
CA THR A 221 12.33 -4.85 1.46
C THR A 221 11.85 -4.53 0.06
N VAL A 222 11.31 -3.32 -0.14
CA VAL A 222 10.92 -2.84 -1.47
C VAL A 222 12.15 -2.70 -2.36
N ILE A 223 12.10 -3.29 -3.55
CA ILE A 223 13.21 -3.26 -4.51
C ILE A 223 12.92 -2.27 -5.64
N ARG A 224 13.98 -1.85 -6.32
CA ARG A 224 13.92 -1.00 -7.51
C ARG A 224 14.61 -1.69 -8.70
N PRO A 225 14.23 -1.36 -9.94
CA PRO A 225 14.94 -1.84 -11.13
C PRO A 225 16.44 -1.57 -11.09
N THR A 226 16.84 -0.43 -10.52
CA THR A 226 18.25 -0.03 -10.39
C THR A 226 19.03 -0.77 -9.30
N ASP A 227 18.36 -1.53 -8.42
CA ASP A 227 19.00 -2.35 -7.39
C ASP A 227 19.44 -3.71 -7.97
N VAL A 228 20.61 -3.72 -8.60
CA VAL A 228 21.15 -4.90 -9.30
C VAL A 228 21.22 -6.13 -8.39
N SER A 229 21.62 -5.96 -7.12
CA SER A 229 21.74 -7.07 -6.18
C SER A 229 20.36 -7.66 -5.86
N ALA A 230 19.37 -6.82 -5.57
CA ALA A 230 18.03 -7.28 -5.25
C ALA A 230 17.32 -7.90 -6.46
N ILE A 231 17.59 -7.41 -7.67
CA ILE A 231 17.09 -8.00 -8.93
C ILE A 231 17.66 -9.41 -9.14
N ILE A 232 18.97 -9.60 -8.94
CA ILE A 232 19.60 -10.92 -9.05
C ILE A 232 19.01 -11.88 -8.02
N GLN A 233 18.80 -11.43 -6.79
CA GLN A 233 18.16 -12.22 -5.74
C GLN A 233 16.75 -12.63 -6.16
N LEU A 234 15.93 -11.70 -6.65
CA LEU A 234 14.58 -11.99 -7.14
C LEU A 234 14.59 -13.03 -8.27
N GLN A 235 15.44 -12.84 -9.28
CA GLN A 235 15.57 -13.76 -10.42
C GLN A 235 15.99 -15.16 -9.97
N THR A 236 16.92 -15.24 -9.03
CA THR A 236 17.38 -16.52 -8.46
C THR A 236 16.23 -17.24 -7.76
N SER A 237 15.47 -16.54 -6.92
CA SER A 237 14.30 -17.11 -6.23
C SER A 237 13.23 -17.59 -7.21
N ILE A 238 12.94 -16.81 -8.27
CA ILE A 238 11.96 -17.20 -9.30
C ILE A 238 12.42 -18.47 -10.03
N HIS A 239 13.69 -18.56 -10.43
CA HIS A 239 14.21 -19.75 -11.11
C HIS A 239 14.14 -21.00 -10.23
N GLN A 240 14.45 -20.87 -8.93
CA GLN A 240 14.33 -21.98 -7.98
C GLN A 240 12.89 -22.47 -7.84
N MET A 241 11.90 -21.57 -7.80
CA MET A 241 10.49 -21.95 -7.76
C MET A 241 10.04 -22.69 -9.02
N ILE A 242 10.44 -22.22 -10.20
CA ILE A 242 10.09 -22.86 -11.48
C ILE A 242 10.73 -24.24 -11.59
N ALA A 243 11.96 -24.42 -11.10
CA ALA A 243 12.65 -25.70 -11.15
C ALA A 243 12.04 -26.79 -10.24
N ILE A 244 11.24 -26.40 -9.24
CA ILE A 244 10.59 -27.29 -8.27
C ILE A 244 9.13 -27.59 -8.65
N ALA A 245 8.53 -26.81 -9.56
CA ALA A 245 7.15 -26.94 -10.03
C ALA A 245 7.02 -27.85 -11.26
#